data_AF-A0A9P4WUE1-F1
#
_entry.id   AF-A0A9P4WUE1-F1
#
_cell.length_a   1.000
_cell.length_b   1.000
_cell.length_c   1.000
_cell.angle_alpha   90.00
_cell.angle_beta   90.00
_cell.angle_gamma   90.00
#
_symmetry.space_group_name_H-M   'P 1'
#
loop_
_entity.id
_entity.type
_entity.pdbx_description
1 polymer ?
#
loop_
_entity_poly.entity_id
_entity_poly.type
_entity_poly.pdbx_seq_one_letter_code
_entity_poly.pdbx_strand_id
1 'polypeptide(L)'
;MANANIKAQLAKPTDNNFGKGEGRSSPTVAKVILGEFFERDWESQVGTDFEGFDIIYDYTFLCALLPSMRQDWAQRVSHLLSPTGMLICLEFPMWKPLMAESPPYDLNEVHCYILAEGGTGVIDDAGSLSAADGDLGAFERMAYWKPPISFEQGRGEEMISVWKLRKMR
;
A
#
# COMPACT_ATOMS: atom_id res chain seq x y z
N MET A 1 7.60 -3.81 21.72
CA MET A 1 6.13 -3.84 21.82
C MET A 1 5.51 -4.75 20.74
N ALA A 2 5.89 -4.61 19.46
CA ALA A 2 5.39 -5.47 18.36
C ALA A 2 5.60 -6.99 18.58
N ASN A 3 6.80 -7.42 18.95
CA ASN A 3 7.09 -8.84 19.21
C ASN A 3 6.26 -9.45 20.35
N ALA A 4 5.87 -8.64 21.35
CA ALA A 4 5.02 -9.08 22.44
C ALA A 4 3.57 -9.27 21.97
N ASN A 5 3.07 -8.38 21.10
CA ASN A 5 1.73 -8.48 20.51
C ASN A 5 1.63 -9.72 19.60
N ILE A 6 2.63 -9.95 18.72
CA ILE A 6 2.70 -11.16 17.88
C ILE A 6 2.66 -12.42 18.74
N LYS A 7 3.49 -12.49 19.79
CA LYS A 7 3.51 -13.64 20.69
C LYS A 7 2.17 -13.87 21.38
N ALA A 8 1.48 -12.80 21.78
CA ALA A 8 0.16 -12.88 22.40
C ALA A 8 -0.92 -13.39 21.43
N GLN A 9 -0.94 -12.88 20.19
CA GLN A 9 -1.90 -13.30 19.17
C GLN A 9 -1.65 -14.73 18.70
N LEU A 10 -0.39 -15.14 18.53
CA LEU A 10 -0.04 -16.52 18.19
C LEU A 10 -0.36 -17.50 19.32
N ALA A 11 -0.27 -17.07 20.58
CA ALA A 11 -0.60 -17.91 21.73
C ALA A 11 -2.11 -18.12 21.91
N LYS A 12 -2.94 -17.17 21.45
CA LYS A 12 -4.41 -17.22 21.52
C LYS A 12 -5.03 -16.68 20.23
N PRO A 13 -4.93 -17.41 19.11
CA PRO A 13 -5.54 -16.98 17.87
C PRO A 13 -7.06 -16.96 18.01
N THR A 14 -7.68 -16.00 17.37
CA THR A 14 -9.14 -15.79 17.33
C THR A 14 -9.66 -16.07 15.92
N ASP A 15 -10.97 -16.21 15.76
CA ASP A 15 -11.59 -16.38 14.43
C ASP A 15 -11.26 -15.24 13.46
N ASN A 16 -10.95 -14.04 13.97
CA ASN A 16 -10.53 -12.91 13.14
C ASN A 16 -9.13 -13.07 12.55
N ASN A 17 -8.31 -14.01 13.07
CA ASN A 17 -6.99 -14.32 12.52
C ASN A 17 -7.06 -15.25 11.30
N PHE A 18 -8.24 -15.79 10.98
CA PHE A 18 -8.43 -16.74 9.89
C PHE A 18 -9.58 -16.29 8.98
N GLY A 19 -9.50 -16.66 7.70
CA GLY A 19 -10.63 -16.46 6.78
C GLY A 19 -11.83 -17.30 7.23
N LYS A 20 -13.03 -16.70 7.27
CA LYS A 20 -14.27 -17.42 7.56
C LYS A 20 -14.66 -18.25 6.33
N GLY A 21 -14.42 -19.56 6.37
CA GLY A 21 -14.82 -20.50 5.31
C GLY A 21 -14.59 -21.95 5.70
N GLU A 22 -15.47 -22.85 5.27
CA GLU A 22 -15.25 -24.30 5.35
C GLU A 22 -14.24 -24.72 4.28
N GLY A 23 -13.15 -25.34 4.72
CA GLY A 23 -12.10 -25.86 3.85
C GLY A 23 -10.94 -24.88 3.69
N ARG A 24 -9.77 -25.24 4.22
CA ARG A 24 -8.51 -24.73 3.66
C ARG A 24 -8.55 -25.05 2.17
N SER A 25 -8.56 -24.03 1.32
CA SER A 25 -8.15 -24.21 -0.07
C SER A 25 -6.81 -24.96 -0.07
N SER A 26 -6.62 -25.81 -1.08
CA SER A 26 -5.38 -26.56 -1.35
C SER A 26 -4.14 -25.74 -0.94
N PRO A 27 -3.10 -26.34 -0.33
CA PRO A 27 -1.98 -25.58 0.23
C PRO A 27 -1.45 -24.58 -0.79
N THR A 28 -1.69 -23.30 -0.50
CA THR A 28 -1.12 -22.19 -1.26
C THR A 28 0.34 -22.04 -0.84
N VAL A 29 1.22 -21.87 -1.82
CA VAL A 29 2.64 -21.62 -1.55
C VAL A 29 2.80 -20.14 -1.25
N ALA A 30 3.29 -19.81 -0.05
CA ALA A 30 3.74 -18.47 0.27
C ALA A 30 5.27 -18.42 0.14
N LYS A 31 5.78 -17.43 -0.59
CA LYS A 31 7.22 -17.18 -0.72
C LYS A 31 7.53 -15.85 -0.05
N VAL A 32 8.47 -15.87 0.89
CA VAL A 32 9.02 -14.64 1.50
C VAL A 32 10.38 -14.39 0.86
N ILE A 33 10.52 -13.21 0.27
CA ILE A 33 11.76 -12.78 -0.38
C ILE A 33 12.33 -11.65 0.48
N LEU A 34 13.58 -11.80 0.91
CA LEU A 34 14.30 -10.74 1.61
C LEU A 34 15.03 -9.89 0.57
N GLY A 35 14.72 -8.59 0.56
CA GLY A 35 15.31 -7.63 -0.36
C GLY A 35 15.00 -6.20 0.04
N GLU A 36 15.70 -5.26 -0.57
CA GLU A 36 15.36 -3.85 -0.54
C GLU A 36 14.27 -3.61 -1.61
N PHE A 37 13.17 -2.94 -1.25
CA PHE A 37 11.97 -2.89 -2.10
C PHE A 37 12.19 -2.13 -3.42
N PHE A 38 12.95 -1.04 -3.40
CA PHE A 38 13.29 -0.21 -4.54
C PHE A 38 14.36 -0.84 -5.45
N GLU A 39 15.19 -1.74 -4.90
CA GLU A 39 16.13 -2.54 -5.69
C GLU A 39 15.43 -3.63 -6.52
N ARG A 40 16.11 -4.14 -7.55
CA ARG A 40 15.56 -5.08 -8.55
C ARG A 40 16.12 -6.50 -8.49
N ASP A 41 17.17 -6.72 -7.73
CA ASP A 41 17.88 -8.00 -7.65
C ASP A 41 16.98 -9.15 -7.16
N TRP A 42 16.03 -8.83 -6.27
CA TRP A 42 15.07 -9.78 -5.73
C TRP A 42 13.99 -10.22 -6.73
N GLU A 43 13.74 -9.48 -7.82
CA GLU A 43 12.72 -9.83 -8.83
C GLU A 43 13.00 -11.21 -9.44
N SER A 44 14.28 -11.53 -9.67
CA SER A 44 14.73 -12.83 -10.19
C SER A 44 14.37 -14.01 -9.27
N GLN A 45 14.14 -13.74 -7.99
CA GLN A 45 13.70 -14.74 -7.03
C GLN A 45 12.20 -15.01 -7.14
N VAL A 46 11.39 -14.18 -7.80
CA VAL A 46 9.95 -14.44 -7.97
C VAL A 46 9.72 -15.60 -8.94
N GLY A 47 10.36 -15.55 -10.10
CA GLY A 47 10.32 -16.58 -11.14
C GLY A 47 11.07 -16.12 -12.40
N THR A 48 11.51 -17.05 -13.24
CA THR A 48 12.25 -16.73 -14.48
C THR A 48 11.41 -15.99 -15.53
N ASP A 49 10.09 -16.18 -15.48
CA ASP A 49 9.12 -15.58 -16.41
C ASP A 49 8.25 -14.52 -15.69
N PHE A 50 8.82 -13.81 -14.71
CA PHE A 50 8.10 -12.80 -13.95
C PHE A 50 7.83 -11.56 -14.81
N GLU A 51 6.56 -11.35 -15.16
CA GLU A 51 6.07 -10.20 -15.96
C GLU A 51 5.27 -9.18 -15.13
N GLY A 52 5.34 -9.28 -13.80
CA GLY A 52 4.60 -8.45 -12.85
C GLY A 52 3.56 -9.23 -12.06
N PHE A 53 3.09 -8.61 -10.97
CA PHE A 53 2.06 -9.15 -10.09
C PHE A 53 0.67 -8.77 -10.60
N ASP A 54 -0.27 -9.71 -10.54
CA ASP A 54 -1.69 -9.43 -10.80
C ASP A 54 -2.34 -8.61 -9.70
N ILE A 55 -1.86 -8.76 -8.46
CA ILE A 55 -2.35 -8.02 -7.31
C ILE A 55 -1.15 -7.61 -6.46
N ILE A 56 -1.08 -6.32 -6.12
CA ILE A 56 -0.25 -5.80 -5.04
C ILE A 56 -1.20 -5.32 -3.95
N TYR A 57 -0.95 -5.75 -2.70
CA TYR A 57 -1.69 -5.29 -1.54
C TYR A 57 -0.77 -4.49 -0.63
N ASP A 58 -1.01 -3.18 -0.52
CA ASP A 58 -0.29 -2.31 0.41
C ASP A 58 -1.11 -2.11 1.68
N TYR A 59 -0.51 -2.48 2.81
CA TYR A 59 -0.99 -2.10 4.13
C TYR A 59 0.20 -1.76 5.01
N THR A 60 0.21 -0.55 5.54
CA THR A 60 1.26 0.00 6.40
C THR A 60 2.67 0.11 5.78
N PHE A 61 2.81 -0.09 4.46
CA PHE A 61 4.11 0.07 3.81
C PHE A 61 4.33 1.53 3.41
N LEU A 62 3.43 2.13 2.62
CA LEU A 62 3.56 3.53 2.20
C LEU A 62 3.66 4.51 3.37
N CYS A 63 2.87 4.35 4.44
CA CYS A 63 2.94 5.25 5.59
C CYS A 63 4.22 5.07 6.43
N ALA A 64 4.98 3.99 6.24
CA ALA A 64 6.27 3.82 6.90
C ALA A 64 7.40 4.51 6.14
N LEU A 65 7.21 4.83 4.86
CA LEU A 65 8.20 5.51 4.03
C LEU A 65 8.26 7.01 4.34
N LEU A 66 9.45 7.60 4.21
CA LEU A 66 9.60 9.05 4.25
C LEU A 66 8.76 9.69 3.13
N PRO A 67 8.17 10.89 3.36
CA PRO A 67 7.38 11.58 2.34
C PRO A 67 8.10 11.73 0.99
N SER A 68 9.42 11.95 1.01
CA SER A 68 10.26 12.07 -0.19
C SER A 68 10.38 10.80 -1.02
N MET A 69 10.02 9.63 -0.48
CA MET A 69 10.12 8.32 -1.16
C MET A 69 8.79 7.87 -1.76
N ARG A 70 7.70 8.64 -1.57
CA ARG A 70 6.34 8.23 -1.98
C ARG A 70 6.19 8.17 -3.50
N GLN A 71 6.84 9.08 -4.23
CA GLN A 71 6.87 9.05 -5.69
C GLN A 71 7.64 7.83 -6.21
N ASP A 72 8.79 7.52 -5.61
CA ASP A 72 9.59 6.33 -5.95
C ASP A 72 8.78 5.05 -5.68
N TRP A 73 7.98 5.02 -4.60
CA TRP A 73 7.08 3.91 -4.31
C TRP A 73 6.01 3.76 -5.38
N ALA A 74 5.35 4.86 -5.79
CA ALA A 74 4.32 4.82 -6.84
C ALA A 74 4.90 4.32 -8.17
N GLN A 75 6.10 4.79 -8.54
CA GLN A 75 6.82 4.30 -9.71
C GLN A 75 7.19 2.82 -9.57
N ARG A 76 7.73 2.40 -8.42
CA ARG A 76 8.13 1.01 -8.17
C ARG A 76 6.94 0.07 -8.27
N VAL A 77 5.82 0.41 -7.65
CA VAL A 77 4.57 -0.35 -7.74
C VAL A 77 4.07 -0.44 -9.19
N SER A 78 4.19 0.63 -9.97
CA SER A 78 3.78 0.61 -11.38
C SER A 78 4.59 -0.38 -12.23
N HIS A 79 5.91 -0.50 -11.96
CA HIS A 79 6.78 -1.46 -12.63
C HIS A 79 6.58 -2.90 -12.16
N LEU A 80 6.13 -3.10 -10.93
CA LEU A 80 5.91 -4.42 -10.35
C LEU A 80 4.54 -5.01 -10.71
N LEU A 81 3.60 -4.22 -11.24
CA LEU A 81 2.29 -4.72 -11.67
C LEU A 81 2.33 -5.26 -13.09
N SER A 82 1.58 -6.34 -13.32
CA SER A 82 1.27 -6.75 -14.68
C SER A 82 0.38 -5.69 -15.36
N PRO A 83 0.33 -5.61 -16.71
CA PRO A 83 -0.48 -4.63 -17.42
C PRO A 83 -1.98 -4.66 -17.07
N THR A 84 -2.48 -5.79 -16.57
CA THR A 84 -3.87 -5.97 -16.11
C THR A 84 -4.03 -6.01 -14.60
N GLY A 85 -2.91 -5.91 -13.88
CA GLY A 85 -2.84 -6.03 -12.43
C GLY A 85 -3.53 -4.88 -11.70
N MET A 86 -3.73 -5.07 -10.41
CA MET A 86 -4.36 -4.10 -9.52
C MET A 86 -3.52 -3.85 -8.28
N LEU A 87 -3.39 -2.58 -7.90
CA LEU A 87 -2.94 -2.19 -6.58
C LEU A 87 -4.17 -2.02 -5.68
N ILE A 88 -4.15 -2.65 -4.52
CA ILE A 88 -5.15 -2.50 -3.46
C ILE A 88 -4.45 -1.90 -2.25
N CYS A 89 -4.90 -0.74 -1.81
CA CYS A 89 -4.36 -0.10 -0.61
C CYS A 89 -5.39 -0.15 0.52
N LEU A 90 -4.97 -0.57 1.71
CA LEU A 90 -5.66 -0.22 2.95
C LEU A 90 -5.03 1.06 3.50
N GLU A 91 -5.67 2.18 3.22
CA GLU A 91 -5.17 3.52 3.53
C GLU A 91 -5.28 3.79 5.04
N PHE A 92 -4.12 3.85 5.69
CA PHE A 92 -3.99 4.08 7.13
C PHE A 92 -2.59 4.66 7.45
N PRO A 93 -2.48 5.60 8.40
CA PRO A 93 -3.54 6.37 9.05
C PRO A 93 -4.05 7.50 8.16
N MET A 94 -5.30 7.92 8.39
CA MET A 94 -5.97 9.00 7.66
C MET A 94 -6.33 10.22 8.56
N TRP A 95 -5.95 10.13 9.83
CA TRP A 95 -6.32 11.07 10.91
C TRP A 95 -5.13 11.80 11.52
N LYS A 96 -3.90 11.48 11.08
CA LYS A 96 -2.70 12.10 11.65
C LYS A 96 -2.50 13.46 10.97
N PRO A 97 -1.85 14.43 11.64
CA PRO A 97 -1.37 15.60 10.94
C PRO A 97 -0.42 15.19 9.81
N LEU A 98 -0.57 15.77 8.61
CA LEU A 98 0.34 15.54 7.48
C LEU A 98 1.80 15.74 7.90
N MET A 99 2.07 16.80 8.67
CA MET A 99 3.39 17.14 9.21
C MET A 99 3.86 16.32 10.41
N ALA A 100 3.32 15.12 10.62
CA ALA A 100 3.84 14.24 11.66
C ALA A 100 5.32 13.90 11.40
N GLU A 101 6.17 14.06 12.41
CA GLU A 101 7.63 13.86 12.29
C GLU A 101 8.07 12.38 12.25
N SER A 102 7.15 11.44 12.43
CA SER A 102 7.47 10.02 12.53
C SER A 102 6.39 9.11 11.95
N PRO A 103 6.79 7.94 11.42
CA PRO A 103 5.87 6.97 10.89
C PRO A 103 4.98 6.35 12.00
N PRO A 104 3.78 5.87 11.65
CA PRO A 104 3.21 5.94 10.32
C PRO A 104 2.82 7.39 9.97
N TYR A 105 3.21 7.88 8.80
CA TYR A 105 2.85 9.21 8.31
C TYR A 105 1.39 9.21 7.85
N ASP A 106 0.76 10.37 7.86
CA ASP A 106 -0.61 10.50 7.37
C ASP A 106 -0.68 10.23 5.85
N LEU A 107 -1.75 9.56 5.43
CA LEU A 107 -2.04 9.19 4.05
C LEU A 107 -3.32 9.85 3.51
N ASN A 108 -3.91 10.80 4.24
CA ASN A 108 -5.08 11.52 3.77
C ASN A 108 -4.77 12.24 2.45
N GLU A 109 -5.53 11.93 1.40
CA GLU A 109 -5.34 12.36 0.00
C GLU A 109 -4.03 11.92 -0.69
N VAL A 110 -3.01 11.45 0.05
CA VAL A 110 -1.69 11.08 -0.46
C VAL A 110 -1.76 10.07 -1.61
N HIS A 111 -2.59 9.02 -1.51
CA HIS A 111 -2.69 8.02 -2.58
C HIS A 111 -3.22 8.62 -3.89
N CYS A 112 -4.30 9.41 -3.83
CA CYS A 112 -4.84 10.08 -5.01
C CYS A 112 -3.80 11.00 -5.64
N TYR A 113 -3.08 11.71 -4.78
CA TYR A 113 -2.05 12.64 -5.16
C TYR A 113 -0.92 12.00 -5.97
N ILE A 114 -0.31 10.95 -5.43
CA ILE A 114 0.87 10.33 -6.05
C ILE A 114 0.52 9.33 -7.16
N LEU A 115 -0.64 8.67 -7.07
CA LEU A 115 -1.04 7.64 -8.03
C LEU A 115 -1.82 8.21 -9.22
N ALA A 116 -2.73 9.16 -8.98
CA ALA A 116 -3.64 9.67 -10.02
C ALA A 116 -3.23 11.01 -10.60
N GLU A 117 -2.73 11.91 -9.75
CA GLU A 117 -2.45 13.32 -10.07
C GLU A 117 -0.98 13.60 -10.40
N GLY A 118 -0.08 12.62 -10.20
CA GLY A 118 1.33 12.73 -10.57
C GLY A 118 2.17 13.53 -9.57
N GLY A 119 1.63 13.80 -8.38
CA GLY A 119 2.31 14.52 -7.32
C GLY A 119 3.45 13.71 -6.67
N THR A 120 4.35 14.41 -5.99
CA THR A 120 5.53 13.80 -5.34
C THR A 120 5.19 13.17 -3.98
N GLY A 121 4.08 13.58 -3.36
CA GLY A 121 3.69 13.18 -2.01
C GLY A 121 4.48 13.87 -0.89
N VAL A 122 5.35 14.82 -1.26
CA VAL A 122 6.04 15.73 -0.34
C VAL A 122 5.08 16.80 0.14
N ILE A 123 5.26 17.20 1.39
CA ILE A 123 4.45 18.23 2.04
C ILE A 123 5.28 19.52 2.04
N ASP A 124 4.68 20.61 1.58
CA ASP A 124 5.32 21.93 1.53
C ASP A 124 5.34 22.64 2.89
N ASP A 125 6.05 23.76 2.99
CA ASP A 125 6.14 24.55 4.23
C ASP A 125 4.78 25.07 4.74
N ALA A 126 3.74 25.07 3.90
CA ALA A 126 2.38 25.46 4.25
C ALA A 126 1.53 24.29 4.82
N GLY A 127 2.08 23.07 4.90
CA GLY A 127 1.34 21.91 5.40
C GLY A 127 0.51 21.18 4.35
N SER A 128 0.71 21.49 3.06
CA SER A 128 -0.09 20.97 1.95
C SER A 128 0.74 20.07 1.02
N LEU A 129 0.08 19.15 0.32
CA LEU A 129 0.75 18.31 -0.67
C LEU A 129 1.24 19.17 -1.84
N SER A 130 2.53 19.10 -2.15
CA SER A 130 3.18 19.97 -3.15
C SER A 130 2.70 19.69 -4.56
N ALA A 131 2.12 20.72 -5.22
CA ALA A 131 1.50 20.68 -6.54
C ALA A 131 2.19 19.77 -7.57
N ALA A 132 1.42 18.97 -8.31
CA ALA A 132 1.93 18.21 -9.44
C ALA A 132 2.25 19.15 -10.62
N ASP A 133 3.43 18.97 -11.23
CA ASP A 133 3.84 19.69 -12.44
C ASP A 133 3.12 19.11 -13.68
N GLY A 134 1.80 19.29 -13.76
CA GLY A 134 0.98 19.15 -14.97
C GLY A 134 0.72 17.75 -15.53
N ASP A 135 1.53 16.74 -15.21
CA ASP A 135 1.37 15.38 -15.72
C ASP A 135 0.53 14.49 -14.76
N LEU A 136 -0.41 13.74 -15.33
CA LEU A 136 -1.21 12.77 -14.57
C LEU A 136 -0.32 11.62 -14.06
N GLY A 137 -0.66 11.09 -12.89
CA GLY A 137 -0.02 9.89 -12.33
C GLY A 137 -0.35 8.64 -13.14
N ALA A 138 0.45 7.58 -12.93
CA ALA A 138 0.39 6.33 -13.69
C ALA A 138 -0.90 5.51 -13.49
N PHE A 139 -1.74 5.87 -12.52
CA PHE A 139 -2.89 5.07 -12.11
C PHE A 139 -4.23 5.79 -12.23
N GLU A 140 -5.28 4.99 -12.36
CA GLU A 140 -6.68 5.38 -12.24
C GLU A 140 -7.33 4.66 -11.05
N ARG A 141 -8.08 5.39 -10.23
CA ARG A 141 -8.81 4.80 -9.09
C ARG A 141 -10.07 4.10 -9.60
N MET A 142 -10.15 2.80 -9.42
CA MET A 142 -11.28 1.97 -9.82
C MET A 142 -12.36 1.89 -8.75
N ALA A 143 -11.97 1.95 -7.47
CA ALA A 143 -12.90 1.90 -6.35
C ALA A 143 -12.31 2.60 -5.12
N TYR A 144 -13.19 3.13 -4.27
CA TYR A 144 -12.84 3.77 -3.02
C TYR A 144 -14.00 3.62 -2.03
N TRP A 145 -13.77 2.95 -0.90
CA TRP A 145 -14.82 2.72 0.09
C TRP A 145 -14.25 2.55 1.50
N LYS A 146 -15.10 2.77 2.50
CA LYS A 146 -14.77 2.53 3.90
C LYS A 146 -14.92 1.04 4.23
N PRO A 147 -13.93 0.37 4.83
CA PRO A 147 -14.07 -1.02 5.21
C PRO A 147 -15.21 -1.19 6.23
N PRO A 148 -15.98 -2.29 6.17
CA PRO A 148 -17.12 -2.53 7.08
C PRO A 148 -16.68 -2.79 8.52
N ILE A 149 -15.42 -3.16 8.73
CA ILE A 149 -14.82 -3.42 10.04
C ILE A 149 -13.51 -2.64 10.10
N SER A 150 -13.29 -1.95 11.22
CA SER A 150 -12.08 -1.19 11.53
C SER A 150 -11.52 -1.65 12.87
N PHE A 151 -10.22 -1.49 13.05
CA PHE A 151 -9.55 -1.69 14.34
C PHE A 151 -9.42 -0.36 15.08
N GLU A 152 -9.31 -0.42 16.41
CA GLU A 152 -9.20 0.78 17.27
C GLU A 152 -8.10 1.75 16.78
N GLN A 153 -6.99 1.21 16.28
CA GLN A 153 -5.85 2.00 15.79
C GLN A 153 -6.23 2.90 14.61
N GLY A 154 -7.08 2.41 13.69
CA GLY A 154 -7.47 3.17 12.52
C GLY A 154 -8.69 4.05 12.72
N ARG A 155 -9.34 3.98 13.89
CA ARG A 155 -10.37 4.92 14.35
C ARG A 155 -11.59 5.00 13.43
N GLY A 156 -11.78 4.01 12.58
CA GLY A 156 -12.81 4.02 11.55
C GLY A 156 -12.58 5.07 10.47
N GLU A 157 -11.37 5.58 10.29
CA GLU A 157 -11.04 6.56 9.24
C GLU A 157 -10.30 5.92 8.07
N GLU A 158 -9.95 4.63 8.17
CA GLU A 158 -9.30 3.89 7.10
C GLU A 158 -10.21 3.79 5.88
N MET A 159 -9.58 3.74 4.72
CA MET A 159 -10.25 3.56 3.44
C MET A 159 -9.59 2.44 2.66
N ILE A 160 -10.35 1.76 1.81
CA ILE A 160 -9.80 0.85 0.82
C ILE A 160 -9.88 1.53 -0.53
N SER A 161 -8.77 1.56 -1.25
CA SER A 161 -8.70 2.00 -2.64
C SER A 161 -8.18 0.89 -3.55
N VAL A 162 -8.71 0.87 -4.77
CA VAL A 162 -8.28 -0.07 -5.82
C VAL A 162 -7.85 0.75 -7.02
N TRP A 163 -6.69 0.44 -7.56
CA TRP A 163 -6.03 1.20 -8.61
C TRP A 163 -5.61 0.28 -9.76
N LYS A 164 -5.67 0.81 -10.97
CA LYS A 164 -5.12 0.17 -12.18
C LYS A 164 -4.18 1.10 -12.89
N LEU A 165 -3.20 0.54 -13.60
CA LEU A 165 -2.37 1.29 -14.52
C LEU A 165 -3.26 1.95 -15.59
N ARG A 166 -3.02 3.22 -15.87
CA ARG A 166 -3.63 3.91 -17.00
C ARG A 166 -3.14 3.25 -18.28
N LYS A 167 -4.04 3.09 -19.25
CA LYS A 167 -3.63 2.73 -20.61
C LYS A 167 -2.84 3.90 -21.18
N MET A 168 -1.58 3.67 -21.57
CA MET A 168 -0.84 4.67 -22.35
C MET A 168 -1.63 4.93 -23.65
N ARG A 169 -1.89 6.21 -23.94
CA ARG A 169 -2.54 6.64 -25.17
C ARG A 169 -1.57 6.57 -26.35
#